data_AF-A0A2N3YGF3-F1
#
_entry.id   AF-A0A2N3YGF3-F1
#
_cell.length_a   1.000
_cell.length_b   1.000
_cell.length_c   1.000
_cell.angle_alpha   90.00
_cell.angle_beta   90.00
_cell.angle_gamma   90.00
#
_symmetry.space_group_name_H-M   'P 1'
#
loop_
_entity.id
_entity.type
_entity.pdbx_description
1 polymer ?
#
loop_
_entity_poly.entity_id
_entity_poly.type
_entity_poly.pdbx_seq_one_letter_code
_entity_poly.pdbx_strand_id
1 'polypeptide(L)'
;MTGMTLAIIIVVVLVLVAVAAVLMRRGGARKVEAERAHAQEIREDAAQHDRELRQREADAARARAESDLAQADARQRQLDAERLEQEADERAASADEIRSEREARLREADRHDPDVPTDDDGHRLDPETGERLDRADGPDRADRTDVPDEARTDLGDERRDPTV
;
A
#
# COMPACT_ATOMS: atom_id res chain seq x y z
N MET A 1 -27.22 -98.20 -1.14
CA MET A 1 -27.23 -97.12 -0.12
C MET A 1 -26.31 -95.94 -0.49
N THR A 2 -25.28 -96.13 -1.33
CA THR A 2 -24.31 -95.09 -1.72
C THR A 2 -24.81 -94.09 -2.78
N GLY A 3 -25.72 -94.50 -3.68
CA GLY A 3 -26.26 -93.60 -4.72
C GLY A 3 -27.21 -92.53 -4.19
N MET A 4 -28.04 -92.86 -3.18
CA MET A 4 -28.98 -91.92 -2.58
C MET A 4 -28.29 -90.88 -1.71
N THR A 5 -27.24 -91.27 -0.97
CA THR A 5 -26.42 -90.33 -0.20
C THR A 5 -25.67 -89.37 -1.12
N LEU A 6 -25.14 -89.85 -2.24
CA LEU A 6 -24.49 -89.00 -3.24
C LEU A 6 -25.47 -87.98 -3.86
N ALA A 7 -26.68 -88.43 -4.21
CA ALA A 7 -27.72 -87.54 -4.73
C ALA A 7 -28.11 -86.44 -3.73
N ILE A 8 -28.25 -86.79 -2.44
CA ILE A 8 -28.56 -85.82 -1.38
C ILE A 8 -27.43 -84.81 -1.22
N ILE A 9 -26.16 -85.24 -1.23
CA ILE A 9 -25.01 -84.34 -1.12
C ILE A 9 -24.97 -83.35 -2.29
N ILE A 10 -25.21 -83.82 -3.52
CA ILE A 10 -25.23 -82.96 -4.71
C ILE A 10 -26.34 -81.90 -4.61
N VAL A 11 -27.53 -82.30 -4.15
CA VAL A 11 -28.66 -81.36 -3.98
C VAL A 11 -28.35 -80.31 -2.91
N VAL A 12 -27.77 -80.72 -1.77
CA VAL A 12 -27.39 -79.78 -0.70
C VAL A 12 -26.33 -78.78 -1.18
N VAL A 13 -25.33 -79.25 -1.94
CA VAL A 13 -24.30 -78.37 -2.51
C VAL A 13 -24.90 -77.38 -3.50
N LEU A 14 -25.81 -77.81 -4.38
CA LEU A 14 -26.49 -76.92 -5.32
C LEU A 14 -27.32 -75.84 -4.61
N VAL A 15 -28.03 -76.20 -3.54
CA VAL A 15 -28.80 -75.24 -2.74
C VAL A 15 -27.87 -74.23 -2.06
N LEU A 16 -26.74 -74.67 -1.51
CA LEU A 16 -25.76 -73.76 -0.90
C LEU A 16 -25.17 -72.78 -1.92
N VAL A 17 -24.83 -73.25 -3.13
CA VAL A 17 -24.33 -72.39 -4.22
C VAL A 17 -25.39 -71.39 -4.67
N ALA A 18 -26.65 -71.80 -4.78
CA ALA A 18 -27.75 -70.91 -5.14
C ALA A 18 -27.98 -69.82 -4.08
N VAL A 19 -27.94 -70.17 -2.79
CA VAL A 19 -28.07 -69.21 -1.69
C VAL A 19 -26.89 -68.23 -1.68
N ALA A 20 -25.66 -68.72 -1.85
CA ALA A 20 -24.48 -67.86 -1.93
C ALA A 20 -24.56 -66.86 -3.09
N ALA A 21 -25.01 -67.30 -4.27
CA ALA A 21 -25.15 -66.44 -5.45
C ALA A 21 -26.20 -65.33 -5.24
N VAL A 22 -27.32 -65.63 -4.57
CA VAL A 22 -28.38 -64.65 -4.26
C VAL A 22 -27.88 -63.61 -3.25
N LEU A 23 -27.14 -64.04 -2.22
CA LEU A 23 -26.59 -63.14 -1.21
C LEU A 23 -25.54 -62.18 -1.80
N MET A 24 -24.67 -62.66 -2.69
CA MET A 24 -23.68 -61.82 -3.37
C MET A 24 -24.32 -60.77 -4.29
N ARG A 25 -25.38 -61.15 -5.03
CA ARG A 25 -26.12 -60.21 -5.89
C ARG A 25 -26.78 -59.08 -5.12
N ARG A 26 -27.21 -59.33 -3.88
CA ARG A 26 -27.93 -58.36 -3.05
C ARG A 26 -27.01 -57.29 -2.42
N GLY A 27 -25.72 -57.58 -2.29
CA GLY A 27 -24.71 -56.64 -1.74
C GLY A 27 -24.14 -55.63 -2.75
N GLY A 28 -24.16 -55.95 -4.04
CA GLY A 28 -23.56 -55.10 -5.09
C GLY A 28 -24.31 -53.79 -5.35
N ALA A 29 -25.64 -53.79 -5.28
CA ALA A 29 -26.46 -52.60 -5.55
C ALA A 29 -26.18 -51.45 -4.57
N ARG A 30 -26.04 -51.76 -3.26
CA ARG A 30 -25.72 -50.76 -2.24
C ARG A 30 -24.31 -50.17 -2.39
N LYS A 31 -23.34 -50.96 -2.89
CA LYS A 31 -21.99 -50.47 -3.16
C LYS A 31 -21.97 -49.47 -4.33
N VAL A 32 -22.71 -49.74 -5.40
CA VAL A 32 -22.79 -48.83 -6.56
C VAL A 32 -23.50 -47.52 -6.20
N GLU A 33 -24.54 -47.57 -5.37
CA GLU A 33 -25.20 -46.36 -4.86
C GLU A 33 -24.26 -45.54 -3.95
N ALA A 34 -23.50 -46.20 -3.07
CA ALA A 34 -22.51 -45.53 -2.22
C ALA A 34 -21.37 -44.89 -3.03
N GLU A 35 -20.83 -45.59 -4.04
CA GLU A 35 -19.83 -45.04 -4.95
C GLU A 35 -20.37 -43.86 -5.76
N ARG A 36 -21.63 -43.92 -6.21
CA ARG A 36 -22.28 -42.79 -6.90
C ARG A 36 -22.47 -41.59 -5.99
N ALA A 37 -22.90 -41.79 -4.75
CA ALA A 37 -23.07 -40.72 -3.77
C ALA A 37 -21.71 -40.06 -3.46
N HIS A 38 -20.67 -40.86 -3.21
CA HIS A 38 -19.33 -40.35 -2.95
C HIS A 38 -18.74 -39.60 -4.16
N ALA A 39 -18.99 -40.08 -5.38
CA ALA A 39 -18.59 -39.38 -6.60
C ALA A 39 -19.35 -38.05 -6.80
N GLN A 40 -20.59 -37.92 -6.32
CA GLN A 40 -21.32 -36.64 -6.32
C GLN A 40 -20.76 -35.69 -5.26
N GLU A 41 -20.51 -36.18 -4.06
CA GLU A 41 -19.91 -35.41 -2.96
C GLU A 41 -18.56 -34.80 -3.35
N ILE A 42 -17.67 -35.59 -3.98
CA ILE A 42 -16.38 -35.09 -4.50
C ILE A 42 -16.57 -33.99 -5.56
N ARG A 43 -17.60 -34.10 -6.42
CA ARG A 43 -17.88 -33.07 -7.44
C ARG A 43 -18.43 -31.79 -6.81
N GLU A 44 -19.27 -31.91 -5.78
CA GLU A 44 -19.81 -30.77 -5.05
C GLU A 44 -18.70 -30.04 -4.28
N ASP A 45 -17.83 -30.79 -3.60
CA ASP A 45 -16.68 -30.25 -2.88
C ASP A 45 -15.68 -29.56 -3.83
N ALA A 46 -15.36 -30.19 -4.96
CA ALA A 46 -14.55 -29.57 -6.00
C ALA A 46 -15.20 -28.28 -6.56
N ALA A 47 -16.52 -28.28 -6.80
CA ALA A 47 -17.23 -27.08 -7.25
C ALA A 47 -17.25 -25.96 -6.19
N GLN A 48 -17.27 -26.30 -4.91
CA GLN A 48 -17.18 -25.35 -3.81
C GLN A 48 -15.78 -24.75 -3.72
N HIS A 49 -14.73 -25.57 -3.78
CA HIS A 49 -13.35 -25.12 -3.82
C HIS A 49 -13.06 -24.22 -5.02
N ASP A 50 -13.58 -24.54 -6.21
CA ASP A 50 -13.46 -23.69 -7.41
C ASP A 50 -14.13 -22.32 -7.23
N ARG A 51 -15.26 -22.25 -6.51
CA ARG A 51 -15.91 -20.97 -6.21
C ARG A 51 -15.08 -20.15 -5.22
N GLU A 52 -14.58 -20.80 -4.17
CA GLU A 52 -13.73 -20.14 -3.19
C GLU A 52 -12.43 -19.62 -3.82
N LEU A 53 -11.79 -20.41 -4.69
CA LEU A 53 -10.60 -20.00 -5.43
C LEU A 53 -10.90 -18.77 -6.28
N ARG A 54 -11.96 -18.79 -7.09
CA ARG A 54 -12.36 -17.63 -7.91
C ARG A 54 -12.67 -16.40 -7.09
N GLN A 55 -13.28 -16.55 -5.91
CA GLN A 55 -13.55 -15.44 -5.02
C GLN A 55 -12.24 -14.84 -4.48
N ARG A 56 -11.32 -15.67 -4.01
CA ARG A 56 -10.00 -15.23 -3.53
C ARG A 56 -9.19 -14.58 -4.65
N GLU A 57 -9.25 -15.09 -5.86
CA GLU A 57 -8.59 -14.48 -7.03
C GLU A 57 -9.20 -13.12 -7.37
N ALA A 58 -10.52 -12.98 -7.31
CA ALA A 58 -11.20 -11.71 -7.53
C ALA A 58 -10.84 -10.68 -6.44
N ASP A 59 -10.80 -11.10 -5.18
CA ASP A 59 -10.41 -10.23 -4.06
C ASP A 59 -8.94 -9.81 -4.16
N ALA A 60 -8.05 -10.73 -4.53
CA ALA A 60 -6.64 -10.42 -4.78
C ALA A 60 -6.47 -9.46 -5.96
N ALA A 61 -7.24 -9.62 -7.05
CA ALA A 61 -7.22 -8.72 -8.19
C ALA A 61 -7.72 -7.31 -7.81
N ARG A 62 -8.78 -7.21 -7.00
CA ARG A 62 -9.28 -5.93 -6.46
C ARG A 62 -8.23 -5.25 -5.59
N ALA A 63 -7.64 -5.97 -4.64
CA ALA A 63 -6.60 -5.42 -3.77
C ALA A 63 -5.38 -4.91 -4.56
N ARG A 64 -4.99 -5.60 -5.63
CA ARG A 64 -3.93 -5.14 -6.54
C ARG A 64 -4.33 -3.85 -7.26
N ALA A 65 -5.52 -3.80 -7.84
CA ALA A 65 -6.00 -2.61 -8.52
C ALA A 65 -6.11 -1.40 -7.58
N GLU A 66 -6.58 -1.60 -6.35
CA GLU A 66 -6.62 -0.56 -5.31
C GLU A 66 -5.21 -0.09 -4.94
N SER A 67 -4.25 -1.01 -4.81
CA SER A 67 -2.85 -0.66 -4.57
C SER A 67 -2.26 0.17 -5.70
N ASP A 68 -2.49 -0.22 -6.96
CA ASP A 68 -1.99 0.48 -8.14
C ASP A 68 -2.58 1.90 -8.22
N LEU A 69 -3.87 2.07 -7.92
CA LEU A 69 -4.52 3.37 -7.84
C LEU A 69 -3.91 4.25 -6.73
N ALA A 70 -3.68 3.70 -5.55
CA ALA A 70 -3.07 4.43 -4.44
C ALA A 70 -1.63 4.86 -4.76
N GLN A 71 -0.85 4.02 -5.44
CA GLN A 71 0.49 4.36 -5.91
C GLN A 71 0.47 5.46 -6.97
N ALA A 72 -0.49 5.42 -7.89
CA ALA A 72 -0.65 6.46 -8.91
C ALA A 72 -1.00 7.82 -8.28
N ASP A 73 -1.92 7.86 -7.32
CA ASP A 73 -2.27 9.09 -6.58
C ASP A 73 -1.06 9.63 -5.80
N ALA A 74 -0.33 8.77 -5.09
CA ALA A 74 0.88 9.17 -4.37
C ALA A 74 1.93 9.78 -5.32
N ARG A 75 2.13 9.18 -6.49
CA ARG A 75 3.06 9.69 -7.49
C ARG A 75 2.61 11.02 -8.08
N GLN A 76 1.31 11.19 -8.30
CA GLN A 76 0.77 12.48 -8.75
C GLN A 76 1.05 13.58 -7.72
N ARG A 77 0.79 13.32 -6.43
CA ARG A 77 1.08 14.28 -5.36
C ARG A 77 2.55 14.63 -5.25
N GLN A 78 3.45 13.65 -5.45
CA GLN A 78 4.89 13.90 -5.49
C GLN A 78 5.28 14.85 -6.63
N LEU A 79 4.74 14.64 -7.83
CA LEU A 79 4.99 15.52 -8.97
C LEU A 79 4.45 16.93 -8.74
N ASP A 80 3.28 17.05 -8.13
CA ASP A 80 2.70 18.36 -7.80
C ASP A 80 3.51 19.08 -6.71
N ALA A 81 4.01 18.34 -5.71
CA ALA A 81 4.92 18.90 -4.70
C ALA A 81 6.24 19.38 -5.33
N GLU A 82 6.85 18.57 -6.20
CA GLU A 82 8.08 18.92 -6.91
C GLU A 82 7.90 20.18 -7.77
N ARG A 83 6.74 20.33 -8.43
CA ARG A 83 6.41 21.56 -9.18
C ARG A 83 6.29 22.79 -8.28
N LEU A 84 5.64 22.64 -7.13
CA LEU A 84 5.50 23.74 -6.17
C LEU A 84 6.85 24.14 -5.58
N GLU A 85 7.74 23.18 -5.34
CA GLU A 85 9.11 23.43 -4.90
C GLU A 85 9.91 24.18 -5.98
N GLN A 86 9.86 23.74 -7.23
CA GLN A 86 10.48 24.45 -8.36
C GLN A 86 9.95 25.89 -8.49
N GLU A 87 8.64 26.10 -8.37
CA GLU A 87 8.06 27.45 -8.41
C GLU A 87 8.52 28.32 -7.22
N ALA A 88 8.67 27.72 -6.03
CA ALA A 88 9.19 28.42 -4.86
C ALA A 88 10.66 28.82 -5.06
N ASP A 89 11.49 27.92 -5.58
CA ASP A 89 12.90 28.17 -5.89
C ASP A 89 13.07 29.27 -6.94
N GLU A 90 12.28 29.23 -8.01
CA GLU A 90 12.28 30.27 -9.05
C GLU A 90 11.91 31.64 -8.46
N ARG A 91 10.90 31.69 -7.59
CA ARG A 91 10.49 32.93 -6.91
C ARG A 91 11.56 33.43 -5.94
N ALA A 92 12.20 32.53 -5.21
CA ALA A 92 13.30 32.87 -4.30
C ALA A 92 14.49 33.46 -5.09
N ALA A 93 14.89 32.81 -6.17
CA ALA A 93 15.95 33.30 -7.05
C ALA A 93 15.61 34.68 -7.64
N SER A 94 14.38 34.87 -8.10
CA SER A 94 13.91 36.17 -8.61
C SER A 94 13.94 37.25 -7.53
N ALA A 95 13.54 36.93 -6.30
CA ALA A 95 13.58 37.88 -5.19
C ALA A 95 15.01 38.26 -4.81
N ASP A 96 15.94 37.31 -4.82
CA ASP A 96 17.36 37.55 -4.55
C ASP A 96 18.03 38.37 -5.65
N GLU A 97 17.65 38.17 -6.91
CA GLU A 97 18.09 39.02 -8.03
C GLU A 97 17.63 40.46 -7.84
N ILE A 98 16.34 40.69 -7.56
CA ILE A 98 15.79 42.03 -7.30
C ILE A 98 16.47 42.69 -6.10
N ARG A 99 16.74 41.93 -5.04
CA ARG A 99 17.46 42.43 -3.86
C ARG A 99 18.88 42.87 -4.22
N SER A 100 19.60 42.02 -4.95
CA SER A 100 20.97 42.30 -5.39
C SER A 100 21.03 43.53 -6.31
N GLU A 101 20.08 43.65 -7.24
CA GLU A 101 19.96 44.81 -8.12
C GLU A 101 19.65 46.08 -7.34
N ARG A 102 18.72 46.02 -6.37
CA ARG A 102 18.39 47.14 -5.50
C ARG A 102 19.61 47.60 -4.70
N GLU A 103 20.35 46.69 -4.10
CA GLU A 103 21.57 47.02 -3.34
C GLU A 103 22.65 47.62 -4.24
N ALA A 104 22.84 47.08 -5.46
CA ALA A 104 23.77 47.65 -6.42
C ALA A 104 23.39 49.08 -6.83
N ARG A 105 22.09 49.35 -7.08
CA ARG A 105 21.60 50.69 -7.39
C ARG A 105 21.76 51.67 -6.23
N LEU A 106 21.56 51.21 -4.98
CA LEU A 106 21.78 52.04 -3.79
C LEU A 106 23.27 52.38 -3.62
N ARG A 107 24.17 51.41 -3.79
CA ARG A 107 25.62 51.67 -3.76
C ARG A 107 26.05 52.66 -4.84
N GLU A 108 25.50 52.52 -6.05
CA GLU A 108 25.78 53.46 -7.14
C GLU A 108 25.26 54.87 -6.81
N ALA A 109 24.06 54.99 -6.23
CA ALA A 109 23.53 56.28 -5.81
C ALA A 109 24.40 56.94 -4.72
N ASP A 110 24.77 56.20 -3.68
CA ASP A 110 25.63 56.69 -2.59
C ASP A 110 27.02 57.11 -3.11
N ARG A 111 27.56 56.46 -4.14
CA ARG A 111 28.84 56.83 -4.77
C ARG A 111 28.78 58.19 -5.47
N HIS A 112 27.64 58.56 -6.04
CA HIS A 112 27.46 59.84 -6.73
C HIS A 112 27.01 60.97 -5.80
N ASP A 113 26.62 60.65 -4.56
CA ASP A 113 26.16 61.63 -3.58
C ASP A 113 27.35 62.30 -2.86
N PRO A 114 27.58 63.61 -3.05
CA PRO A 114 28.70 64.30 -2.39
C PRO A 114 28.53 64.41 -0.86
N ASP A 115 27.33 64.18 -0.33
CA ASP A 115 27.05 64.26 1.11
C ASP A 115 27.25 62.92 1.82
N VAL A 116 27.52 61.82 1.09
CA VAL A 116 27.70 60.47 1.63
C VAL A 116 29.16 60.01 1.46
N PRO A 117 29.93 59.86 2.55
CA PRO A 117 31.27 59.29 2.48
C PRO A 117 31.22 57.82 2.07
N THR A 118 31.85 57.47 0.96
CA THR A 118 31.96 56.09 0.45
C THR A 118 33.42 55.72 0.14
N ASP A 119 33.73 54.42 0.14
CA ASP A 119 35.00 53.89 -0.37
C ASP A 119 34.98 53.72 -1.91
N ASP A 120 36.12 53.32 -2.50
CA ASP A 120 36.26 53.10 -3.95
C ASP A 120 35.26 52.06 -4.50
N ASP A 121 34.83 51.13 -3.64
CA ASP A 121 33.86 50.08 -3.97
C ASP A 121 32.40 50.57 -3.80
N GLY A 122 32.16 51.76 -3.24
CA GLY A 122 30.84 52.35 -3.02
C GLY A 122 30.16 51.90 -1.72
N HIS A 123 30.92 51.39 -0.74
CA HIS A 123 30.41 51.07 0.59
C HIS A 123 30.47 52.31 1.48
N ARG A 124 29.46 52.46 2.35
CA ARG A 124 29.32 53.65 3.20
C ARG A 124 30.32 53.62 4.34
N LEU A 125 30.99 54.75 4.54
CA LEU A 125 31.97 54.93 5.60
C LEU A 125 31.38 55.75 6.75
N ASP A 126 31.79 55.41 7.96
CA ASP A 126 31.54 56.23 9.13
C ASP A 126 32.33 57.55 9.00
N PRO A 127 31.69 58.71 9.11
CA PRO A 127 32.36 60.00 8.93
C PRO A 127 33.35 60.35 10.06
N GLU A 128 33.21 59.73 11.23
CA GLU A 128 34.08 59.96 12.39
C GLU A 128 35.28 59.00 12.41
N THR A 129 35.05 57.72 12.07
CA THR A 129 36.09 56.67 12.18
C THR A 129 36.68 56.24 10.84
N GLY A 130 36.00 56.50 9.72
CA GLY A 130 36.38 56.03 8.38
C GLY A 130 36.18 54.53 8.17
N GLU A 131 35.52 53.83 9.09
CA GLU A 131 35.26 52.40 8.98
C GLU A 131 33.99 52.10 8.18
N ARG A 132 33.93 50.93 7.55
CA ARG A 132 32.78 50.48 6.74
C ARG A 132 31.58 50.16 7.62
N LEU A 133 30.42 50.77 7.36
CA LEU A 133 29.21 50.65 8.18
C LEU A 133 28.42 49.35 7.93
N ASP A 134 28.52 48.76 6.75
CA ASP A 134 27.73 47.61 6.29
C ASP A 134 28.18 46.24 6.87
N ARG A 135 29.11 46.24 7.84
CA ARG A 135 29.55 45.02 8.55
C ARG A 135 28.55 44.50 9.60
N ALA A 136 27.50 45.26 9.94
CA ALA A 136 26.65 44.96 11.09
C ALA A 136 25.42 44.05 10.83
N ASP A 137 25.02 43.81 9.58
CA ASP A 137 23.84 42.97 9.27
C ASP A 137 24.27 41.60 8.68
N GLY A 138 24.77 40.72 9.54
CA GLY A 138 24.88 39.30 9.22
C GLY A 138 23.50 38.63 9.21
N PRO A 139 23.22 37.67 8.30
CA PRO A 139 21.92 37.00 8.23
C PRO A 139 21.80 35.94 9.34
N ASP A 140 21.57 36.37 10.58
CA ASP A 140 21.37 35.48 11.75
C ASP A 140 19.94 35.58 12.32
N ARG A 141 18.95 35.83 11.45
CA ARG A 141 17.52 35.87 11.83
C ARG A 141 16.60 35.16 10.84
N ALA A 142 17.04 34.02 10.32
CA ALA A 142 16.18 33.14 9.52
C ALA A 142 16.27 31.69 9.99
N ASP A 143 16.15 31.46 11.31
CA ASP A 143 15.93 30.10 11.83
C ASP A 143 15.20 30.11 13.18
N ARG A 144 14.02 30.75 13.21
CA ARG A 144 13.01 30.53 14.25
C ARG A 144 11.63 30.49 13.62
N THR A 145 11.38 29.46 12.84
CA THR A 145 10.06 28.85 12.81
C THR A 145 10.04 27.75 13.87
N ASP A 146 9.88 28.17 15.13
CA ASP A 146 9.30 27.31 16.16
C ASP A 146 7.88 26.97 15.70
N VAL A 147 7.73 25.83 15.01
CA VAL A 147 6.43 25.18 14.87
C VAL A 147 6.25 24.39 16.17
N PRO A 148 5.28 24.74 17.04
CA PRO A 148 4.99 23.91 18.19
C PRO A 148 4.46 22.56 17.68
N ASP A 149 5.22 21.50 17.95
CA ASP A 149 4.80 20.11 17.81
C ASP A 149 3.80 19.79 18.93
N GLU A 150 2.60 20.36 18.84
CA GLU A 150 1.51 20.11 19.77
C GLU A 150 0.50 19.15 19.13
N ALA A 151 0.47 17.95 19.69
CA ALA A 151 -0.66 17.01 19.71
C ALA A 151 -0.92 16.15 18.46
N ARG A 152 0.01 15.24 18.17
CA ARG A 152 -0.31 13.90 17.62
C ARG A 152 -0.27 12.84 18.71
N THR A 153 -1.10 12.97 19.74
CA THR A 153 -1.40 11.88 20.68
C THR A 153 -2.80 12.03 21.22
N ASP A 154 -3.78 11.58 20.43
CA ASP A 154 -5.05 11.07 20.94
C ASP A 154 -5.45 9.92 20.00
N LEU A 155 -4.85 8.74 20.19
CA LEU A 155 -5.48 7.63 20.91
C LEU A 155 -6.95 7.42 20.50
N GLY A 156 -7.13 7.02 19.25
CA GLY A 156 -8.30 6.22 18.86
C GLY A 156 -8.23 4.84 19.53
N ASP A 157 -8.61 4.78 20.81
CA ASP A 157 -8.94 3.55 21.53
C ASP A 157 -10.35 3.67 22.11
N GLU A 158 -11.35 3.67 21.23
CA GLU A 158 -12.74 3.47 21.61
C GLU A 158 -13.22 2.12 21.07
N ARG A 159 -12.87 1.10 21.86
CA ARG A 159 -13.69 -0.07 22.22
C ARG A 159 -14.54 -0.67 21.10
N ARG A 160 -13.99 -1.73 20.48
CA ARG A 160 -14.80 -2.82 19.95
C ARG A 160 -15.45 -3.56 21.13
N ASP A 161 -16.77 -3.50 21.18
CA ASP A 161 -17.63 -4.31 22.03
C ASP A 161 -17.93 -5.64 21.30
N PRO A 162 -17.49 -6.82 21.78
CA PRO A 162 -17.93 -8.10 21.24
C PRO A 162 -18.96 -8.73 22.17
N THR A 163 -20.24 -8.59 21.83
CA THR A 163 -21.28 -9.50 22.35
C THR A 163 -22.02 -10.12 21.17
N VAL A 164 -21.60 -11.32 20.78
CA VAL A 164 -22.43 -12.36 20.14
C VAL A 164 -22.02 -13.70 20.74
#